data_AF-A0A2V8AT65-F1
#
_entry.id   AF-A0A2V8AT65-F1
#
_cell.length_a   1.000
_cell.length_b   1.000
_cell.length_c   1.000
_cell.angle_alpha   90.00
_cell.angle_beta   90.00
_cell.angle_gamma   90.00
#
_symmetry.space_group_name_H-M   'P 1'
#
loop_
_entity.id
_entity.type
_entity.pdbx_description
1 polymer ?
#
loop_
_entity_poly.entity_id
_entity_poly.type
_entity_poly.pdbx_seq_one_letter_code
_entity_poly.pdbx_strand_id
1 'polypeptide(L)' 'MFRWFERRGEFLRYEAREAREGGFELCVVTPDGTESVERFLDSSDLAKRQAEFERQITADGWTGPHGWNL' A
#
# COMPACT_ATOMS: atom_id res chain seq x y z
N MET A 1 -2.76 8.93 2.09
CA MET A 1 -1.29 9.08 1.89
C MET A 1 -0.83 7.97 0.98
N PHE A 2 -0.11 8.26 -0.10
CA PHE A 2 0.42 7.26 -1.00
C PHE A 2 1.95 7.16 -0.87
N ARG A 3 2.47 5.96 -1.06
CA ARG A 3 3.88 5.59 -1.02
C ARG A 3 4.19 4.78 -2.26
N TRP A 4 5.42 4.89 -2.73
CA TRP A 4 5.92 4.06 -3.82
C TRP A 4 7.06 3.18 -3.32
N PHE A 5 7.09 1.97 -3.86
CA PHE A 5 8.17 1.03 -3.67
C PHE A 5 8.76 0.68 -5.02
N GLU A 6 10.08 0.54 -5.06
CA GLU A 6 10.82 0.22 -6.27
C GLU A 6 11.56 -1.10 -6.09
N ARG A 7 11.48 -1.95 -7.11
CA ARG A 7 12.22 -3.21 -7.19
C ARG A 7 12.72 -3.42 -8.62
N ARG A 8 14.03 -3.32 -8.83
CA ARG A 8 14.68 -3.61 -10.13
C ARG A 8 14.05 -2.83 -11.32
N GLY A 9 13.59 -1.61 -11.08
CA GLY A 9 12.91 -0.77 -12.08
C GLY A 9 11.40 -0.97 -12.18
N GLU A 10 10.82 -1.87 -11.38
CA GLU A 10 9.37 -2.02 -11.20
C GLU A 10 8.89 -1.10 -10.09
N PHE A 11 7.69 -0.55 -10.25
CA PHE A 11 7.09 0.36 -9.28
C PHE A 11 5.79 -0.21 -8.74
N LEU A 12 5.69 -0.25 -7.42
CA LEU A 12 4.47 -0.62 -6.71
C LEU A 12 3.92 0.60 -6.01
N ARG A 13 2.65 0.92 -6.29
CA ARG A 13 1.93 1.98 -5.60
C ARG A 13 1.22 1.40 -4.40
N TYR A 14 1.32 2.10 -3.29
CA TYR A 14 0.69 1.75 -2.05
C TYR A 14 -0.04 2.97 -1.49
N GLU A 15 -1.36 2.91 -1.35
CA GLU A 15 -2.18 4.05 -0.91
C GLU A 15 -3.18 3.63 0.15
N ALA A 16 -3.16 4.33 1.29
CA ALA A 16 -4.23 4.26 2.28
C ALA A 16 -5.07 5.54 2.21
N ARG A 17 -6.39 5.37 2.14
CA ARG A 17 -7.38 6.45 2.09
C ARG A 17 -8.60 6.12 2.93
N GLU A 18 -9.36 7.14 3.30
CA GLU A 18 -10.63 6.95 4.00
C GLU A 18 -11.72 6.56 3.00
N ALA A 19 -12.53 5.57 3.35
CA ALA A 19 -13.62 5.12 2.50
C ALA A 19 -14.79 6.11 2.58
N ARG A 20 -15.46 6.36 1.45
CA ARG A 20 -16.59 7.31 1.38
C ARG A 20 -17.80 6.91 2.23
N GLU A 21 -17.95 5.62 2.51
CA GLU A 21 -19.03 5.04 3.32
C GLU A 21 -18.67 4.90 4.81
N GLY A 22 -17.51 5.43 5.21
CA GLY A 22 -16.91 5.20 6.53
C GLY A 22 -15.94 4.01 6.51
N GLY A 23 -14.89 4.09 7.33
CA GLY A 23 -13.79 3.14 7.34
C GLY A 23 -12.62 3.57 6.45
N PHE A 24 -11.80 2.61 6.06
CA PHE A 24 -10.52 2.80 5.39
C PHE A 24 -10.39 1.87 4.19
N GLU A 25 -9.75 2.35 3.13
CA GLU A 25 -9.37 1.55 1.97
C GLU A 25 -7.86 1.51 1.84
N LEU A 26 -7.34 0.32 1.56
CA LEU A 26 -5.98 0.10 1.16
C LEU A 26 -5.93 -0.30 -0.30
N CYS A 27 -5.40 0.58 -1.13
CA CYS A 27 -5.20 0.35 -2.55
C CYS A 27 -3.73 0.02 -2.81
N VAL A 28 -3.50 -1.13 -3.44
CA VAL A 28 -2.19 -1.58 -3.89
C VAL A 28 -2.25 -1.73 -5.39
N VAL A 29 -1.35 -1.06 -6.11
CA VAL A 29 -1.21 -1.22 -7.56
C VAL A 29 0.14 -1.88 -7.82
N THR A 30 0.11 -3.09 -8.36
CA THR A 30 1.31 -3.84 -8.76
C THR A 30 1.89 -3.28 -10.07
N PRO A 31 3.16 -3.56 -10.39
CA PRO A 31 3.76 -3.15 -11.66
C PRO A 31 3.03 -3.68 -12.90
N ASP A 32 2.41 -4.85 -12.81
CA ASP A 32 1.54 -5.41 -13.86
C ASP A 32 0.23 -4.62 -14.08
N GLY A 33 -0.02 -3.57 -13.28
CA GLY A 33 -1.24 -2.76 -13.35
C GLY A 33 -2.44 -3.38 -12.65
N THR A 34 -2.23 -4.45 -11.86
CA THR A 34 -3.31 -5.02 -11.04
C THR A 34 -3.55 -4.13 -9.83
N GLU A 35 -4.75 -3.56 -9.74
CA GLU A 35 -5.20 -2.82 -8.57
C GLU A 35 -5.95 -3.77 -7.62
N SER A 36 -5.47 -3.86 -6.39
CA SER A 36 -6.13 -4.55 -5.28
C SER A 36 -6.60 -3.51 -4.27
N VAL A 37 -7.91 -3.48 -4.01
CA VAL A 37 -8.51 -2.59 -3.01
C VAL A 37 -9.07 -3.43 -1.88
N GLU A 38 -8.52 -3.24 -0.70
CA GLU A 38 -8.98 -3.88 0.53
C GLU A 38 -9.70 -2.85 1.40
N ARG A 39 -10.88 -3.20 1.92
CA ARG A 39 -11.68 -2.32 2.78
C ARG A 39 -11.63 -2.78 4.22
N PHE A 40 -11.44 -1.83 5.13
CA PHE A 40 -11.35 -2.03 6.56
C PHE A 40 -12.33 -1.09 7.25
N LEU A 41 -13.02 -1.57 8.28
CA LEU A 41 -13.87 -0.72 9.12
C LEU A 41 -13.06 -0.04 10.22
N ASP A 42 -11.97 -0.68 10.64
CA ASP A 42 -11.17 -0.25 11.77
C ASP A 42 -9.78 0.21 11.34
N SER A 43 -9.32 1.32 11.91
CA SER A 43 -7.97 1.86 11.66
C SER A 43 -6.88 0.90 12.14
N SER A 44 -7.19 0.09 13.17
CA SER A 44 -6.26 -0.91 13.70
C SER A 44 -6.02 -2.05 12.72
N ASP A 45 -7.05 -2.51 12.03
CA ASP A 45 -6.96 -3.55 11.01
C ASP A 45 -6.22 -3.05 9.77
N LEU A 46 -6.51 -1.81 9.35
CA LEU A 46 -5.73 -1.14 8.31
C LEU A 46 -4.24 -1.15 8.69
N ALA A 47 -3.87 -0.62 9.86
CA ALA A 47 -2.48 -0.51 10.31
C ALA A 47 -1.76 -1.87 10.36
N LYS A 48 -2.43 -2.93 10.84
CA LYS A 48 -1.89 -4.30 10.83
C LYS A 48 -1.63 -4.78 9.40
N ARG A 49 -2.59 -4.56 8.50
CA ARG A 49 -2.43 -4.93 7.09
C ARG A 49 -1.30 -4.16 6.43
N GLN A 50 -1.13 -2.87 6.77
CA GLN A 50 0.00 -2.08 6.25
C GLN A 50 1.34 -2.68 6.66
N ALA A 51 1.50 -2.97 7.95
CA ALA A 51 2.74 -3.55 8.47
C ALA A 51 3.02 -4.96 7.90
N GLU A 52 1.98 -5.77 7.72
CA GLU A 52 2.10 -7.09 7.09
C GLU A 52 2.50 -6.96 5.62
N PHE A 53 1.86 -6.08 4.87
CA PHE A 53 2.14 -5.83 3.47
C PHE A 53 3.56 -5.27 3.26
N GLU A 54 3.96 -4.26 4.05
CA GLU A 54 5.33 -3.71 4.04
C GLU A 54 6.36 -4.81 4.31
N ARG A 55 6.11 -5.69 5.28
CA ARG A 55 6.99 -6.86 5.52
C ARG A 55 7.05 -7.82 4.34
N GLN A 56 5.93 -8.11 3.70
CA GLN A 56 5.89 -9.02 2.55
C GLN A 56 6.68 -8.46 1.36
N ILE A 57 6.44 -7.20 1.00
CA ILE A 57 7.14 -6.58 -0.14
C ILE A 57 8.63 -6.37 0.17
N THR A 58 9.00 -5.99 1.41
CA THR A 58 10.42 -5.91 1.79
C THR A 58 11.09 -7.29 1.73
N ALA A 59 10.42 -8.36 2.15
CA ALA A 59 10.93 -9.72 2.03
C ALA A 59 11.07 -10.17 0.56
N ASP A 60 10.17 -9.71 -0.32
CA ASP A 60 10.26 -9.92 -1.77
C ASP A 60 11.34 -9.05 -2.43
N GLY A 61 11.95 -8.10 -1.69
CA GLY A 61 13.06 -7.27 -2.16
C GLY A 61 12.64 -5.93 -2.74
N TRP A 62 11.43 -5.47 -2.42
CA TRP A 62 10.98 -4.11 -2.70
C TRP A 62 11.64 -3.12 -1.74
N THR A 63 12.11 -2.01 -2.30
CA THR A 63 12.83 -0.95 -1.58
C THR A 63 11.94 0.27 -1.45
N GLY A 64 11.85 0.83 -0.25
CA GLY A 64 11.01 1.99 0.06
C GLY A 64 10.77 2.14 1.56
N PRO A 65 9.79 2.97 1.98
CA PRO A 65 8.93 3.79 1.12
C PRO A 65 9.66 5.02 0.58
N HIS A 66 9.62 5.20 -0.73
CA HIS A 66 9.96 6.46 -1.36
C HIS A 66 8.76 7.40 -1.17
N GLY A 67 8.73 8.08 -0.03
CA GLY A 67 7.69 9.06 0.29
C GLY A 67 7.78 10.23 -0.68
N TRP A 68 6.76 10.41 -1.52
CA TRP A 68 6.64 11.61 -2.35
C TRP A 68 5.88 12.67 -1.56
N ASN A 69 6.62 13.51 -0.82
CA ASN A 69 6.11 14.81 -0.40
C ASN A 69 6.19 15.70 -1.64
N LEU A 70 5.05 16.01 -2.26
CA LEU A 70 4.94 17.06 -3.28
C LEU A 70 4.56 18.36 -2.58
#